data_AF-A0A1Y2GTH2-F1
#
_entry.id   AF-A0A1Y2GTH2-F1
#
_cell.length_a   1.000
_cell.length_b   1.000
_cell.length_c   1.000
_cell.angle_alpha   90.00
_cell.angle_beta   90.00
_cell.angle_gamma   90.00
#
_symmetry.space_group_name_H-M   'P 1'
#
loop_
_entity.id
_entity.type
_entity.pdbx_description
1 polymer ?
#
loop_
_entity_poly.entity_id
_entity_poly.type
_entity_poly.pdbx_seq_one_letter_code
_entity_poly.pdbx_strand_id
1 'polypeptide(L)'
;MAFGGQLTKRQRSKLDTHDGSLEFLELPATSSSRKRHQTEEELALKRSEITRRRKNQSAQRAEQDKLDTINRLLKKQAGKRKKGAQDDDEGGEDTKKNEADNDEATITRNRYMTPTSYLRKPIIPLKEPAYPAARGKCSVTECDQQWKYRGIKSKKVACGLKHLKMIEAGV
;
A
#
# COMPACT_ATOMS: atom_id res chain seq x y z
N MET A 1 -16.66 -33.68 26.52
CA MET A 1 -15.58 -32.66 26.60
C MET A 1 -16.24 -31.30 26.73
N ALA A 2 -15.95 -30.59 27.82
CA ALA A 2 -16.60 -29.33 28.18
C ALA A 2 -15.96 -28.15 27.43
N PHE A 3 -16.73 -27.45 26.59
CA PHE A 3 -16.33 -26.16 26.02
C PHE A 3 -16.79 -25.02 26.94
N GLY A 4 -16.23 -24.96 28.15
CA GLY A 4 -16.35 -23.81 29.06
C GLY A 4 -15.30 -22.74 28.76
N GLY A 5 -15.15 -22.35 27.49
CA GLY A 5 -14.11 -21.42 27.04
C GLY A 5 -14.62 -20.00 26.89
N GLN A 6 -13.93 -19.03 27.51
CA GLN A 6 -14.17 -17.60 27.33
C GLN A 6 -14.38 -17.25 25.84
N LEU A 7 -15.47 -16.55 25.56
CA LEU A 7 -15.81 -16.10 24.22
C LEU A 7 -14.74 -15.17 23.66
N THR A 8 -14.42 -15.34 22.37
CA THR A 8 -13.53 -14.42 21.66
C THR A 8 -14.11 -13.01 21.64
N LYS A 9 -13.27 -11.96 21.55
CA LYS A 9 -13.72 -10.56 21.51
C LYS A 9 -14.83 -10.32 20.48
N ARG A 10 -14.74 -10.98 19.32
CA ARG A 10 -15.73 -10.92 18.23
C ARG A 10 -17.04 -11.64 18.55
N GLN A 11 -17.01 -12.69 19.36
CA GLN A 11 -18.21 -13.38 19.83
C GLN A 11 -18.90 -12.58 20.94
N ARG A 12 -18.12 -11.96 21.84
CA ARG A 12 -18.65 -11.09 22.91
C ARG A 12 -19.36 -9.86 22.34
N SER A 13 -18.77 -9.20 21.33
CA SER A 13 -19.39 -8.03 20.70
C SER A 13 -20.71 -8.32 19.97
N LYS A 14 -20.96 -9.57 19.58
CA LYS A 14 -22.23 -9.98 18.95
C LYS A 14 -23.32 -10.30 19.96
N LEU A 15 -22.96 -10.57 21.23
CA LEU A 15 -23.93 -10.82 22.30
C LEU A 15 -24.30 -9.52 23.02
N ASP A 16 -23.36 -8.59 23.12
CA ASP A 16 -23.53 -7.26 23.71
C ASP A 16 -24.58 -6.39 22.98
N THR A 17 -24.89 -6.71 21.72
CA THR A 17 -25.91 -6.00 20.92
C THR A 17 -27.37 -6.40 21.24
N HIS A 18 -27.60 -7.34 22.16
CA HIS A 18 -28.94 -7.83 22.51
C HIS A 18 -29.44 -7.38 23.89
N ASP A 19 -28.59 -6.68 24.65
CA ASP A 19 -28.99 -5.93 25.84
C ASP A 19 -29.56 -4.59 25.37
N GLY A 20 -30.87 -4.45 25.41
CA GLY A 20 -31.59 -3.24 24.99
C GLY A 20 -31.47 -2.04 25.93
N SER A 21 -30.37 -1.88 26.68
CA SER A 21 -30.17 -0.74 27.60
C SER A 21 -29.17 0.32 27.13
N LEU A 22 -28.45 0.10 26.02
CA LEU A 22 -27.72 1.15 25.32
C LEU A 22 -28.49 1.57 24.08
N GLU A 23 -29.54 2.37 24.30
CA GLU A 23 -29.97 3.36 23.32
C GLU A 23 -28.72 4.12 22.88
N PHE A 24 -28.21 3.80 21.68
CA PHE A 24 -27.05 4.47 21.11
C PHE A 24 -27.38 5.95 21.07
N LEU A 25 -26.84 6.71 22.01
CA LEU A 25 -26.99 8.14 22.05
C LEU A 25 -26.38 8.68 20.75
N GLU A 26 -27.22 9.02 19.78
CA GLU A 26 -26.77 9.55 18.51
C GLU A 26 -26.01 10.84 18.79
N LEU A 27 -24.70 10.83 18.53
CA LEU A 27 -23.92 12.06 18.64
C LEU A 27 -24.52 13.09 17.67
N PRO A 28 -24.67 14.36 18.09
CA PRO A 28 -25.20 15.40 17.23
C PRO A 28 -24.40 15.44 15.92
N ALA A 29 -25.05 15.15 14.80
CA ALA A 29 -24.46 15.20 13.47
C ALA A 29 -24.24 16.64 12.98
N THR A 30 -23.87 17.56 13.88
CA THR A 30 -23.59 18.95 13.55
C THR A 30 -22.14 19.07 13.07
N SER A 31 -21.97 18.89 11.76
CA SER A 31 -21.03 19.63 10.89
C SER A 31 -19.54 19.81 11.28
N SER A 32 -18.97 19.09 12.26
CA SER A 32 -17.53 19.19 12.61
C SER A 32 -16.66 18.02 12.12
N SER A 33 -17.27 17.02 11.48
CA SER A 33 -16.69 15.67 11.39
C SER A 33 -15.72 15.40 10.22
N ARG A 34 -15.54 16.25 9.20
CA ARG A 34 -14.69 15.84 8.05
C ARG A 34 -13.49 16.69 7.67
N LYS A 35 -13.43 17.98 8.01
CA LYS A 35 -12.19 18.78 7.91
C LYS A 35 -12.26 19.90 8.93
N ARG A 36 -11.73 19.69 10.14
CA ARG A 36 -11.27 20.83 10.93
C ARG A 36 -10.23 21.52 10.05
N HIS A 37 -10.50 22.75 9.61
CA HIS A 37 -9.52 23.56 8.88
C HIS A 37 -8.39 23.88 9.87
N GLN A 38 -7.40 22.98 9.94
CA GLN A 38 -6.18 23.25 10.69
C GLN A 38 -5.56 24.48 10.07
N THR A 39 -5.18 25.44 10.90
CA THR A 39 -4.43 26.60 10.44
C THR A 39 -3.11 26.12 9.84
N GLU A 40 -2.55 26.90 8.92
CA GLU A 40 -1.28 26.54 8.26
C GLU A 40 -0.16 26.34 9.29
N GLU A 41 -0.23 27.05 10.41
CA GLU A 41 0.67 26.94 11.56
C GLU A 41 0.54 25.59 12.28
N GLU A 42 -0.68 25.12 12.55
CA GLU A 42 -0.89 23.79 13.16
C GLU A 42 -0.38 22.65 12.29
N LEU A 43 -0.54 22.78 10.95
CA LEU A 43 0.01 21.82 10.00
C LEU A 43 1.54 21.84 9.98
N ALA A 44 2.15 23.02 10.09
CA ALA A 44 3.60 23.17 10.18
C ALA A 44 4.14 22.50 11.46
N LEU A 45 3.50 22.73 12.61
CA LEU A 45 3.85 22.10 13.88
C LEU A 45 3.70 20.57 13.82
N LYS A 46 2.62 20.08 13.21
CA LYS A 46 2.44 18.63 13.03
C LYS A 46 3.52 18.01 12.15
N ARG A 47 3.95 18.69 11.09
CA ARG A 47 5.02 18.22 10.19
C ARG A 47 6.39 18.24 10.88
N SER A 48 6.70 19.28 11.66
CA SER A 48 7.95 19.35 12.41
C SER A 48 8.02 18.26 13.48
N GLU A 49 6.91 18.01 14.18
CA GLU A 49 6.81 16.97 15.20
C GLU A 49 6.97 15.56 14.61
N ILE A 50 6.32 15.26 13.48
CA ILE A 50 6.50 13.98 12.77
C ILE A 50 7.94 13.80 12.33
N THR A 51 8.58 14.85 11.82
CA THR A 51 9.98 14.82 11.39
C THR A 51 10.91 14.53 12.58
N ARG A 52 10.68 15.18 13.72
CA ARG A 52 11.41 14.93 14.97
C ARG A 52 11.25 13.49 15.43
N ARG A 53 10.01 12.98 15.46
CA ARG A 53 9.71 11.59 15.83
C ARG A 53 10.38 10.60 14.88
N ARG A 54 10.39 10.86 13.58
CA ARG A 54 11.04 10.01 12.57
C ARG A 54 12.56 9.99 12.76
N LYS A 55 13.19 11.15 13.00
CA LYS A 55 14.63 11.26 13.28
C LYS A 55 15.02 10.48 14.55
N ASN A 56 14.22 10.59 15.61
CA ASN A 56 14.45 9.82 16.84
C ASN A 56 14.30 8.31 16.60
N GLN A 57 13.26 7.88 15.89
CA GLN A 57 13.09 6.45 15.54
C GLN A 57 14.23 5.91 14.68
N SER A 58 14.78 6.69 13.74
CA SER A 58 15.94 6.26 12.96
C SER A 58 17.20 6.14 13.82
N ALA A 59 17.42 7.08 14.73
CA ALA A 59 18.55 7.02 15.67
C ALA A 59 18.43 5.79 16.59
N GLN A 60 17.24 5.55 17.15
CA GLN A 60 16.97 4.39 17.98
C GLN A 60 17.17 3.07 17.21
N ARG A 61 16.73 2.96 15.95
CA ARG A 61 16.99 1.77 15.13
C ARG A 61 18.49 1.57 14.90
N ALA A 62 19.22 2.62 14.56
CA ALA A 62 20.66 2.53 14.35
C ALA A 62 21.42 2.12 15.62
N GLU A 63 20.98 2.57 16.80
CA GLU A 63 21.54 2.14 18.09
C GLU A 63 21.21 0.68 18.39
N GLN A 64 19.96 0.26 18.15
CA GLN A 64 19.57 -1.15 18.33
C GLN A 64 20.33 -2.07 17.38
N ASP A 65 20.52 -1.69 16.11
CA ASP A 65 21.31 -2.47 15.15
C ASP A 65 22.79 -2.59 15.60
N LYS A 66 23.36 -1.53 16.18
CA LYS A 66 24.70 -1.57 16.81
C LYS A 66 24.73 -2.53 17.99
N LEU A 67 23.76 -2.43 18.90
CA LEU A 67 23.65 -3.31 20.07
C LEU A 67 23.42 -4.77 19.66
N ASP A 68 22.61 -5.03 18.64
CA ASP A 68 22.36 -6.36 18.10
C ASP A 68 23.59 -6.94 17.42
N THR A 69 24.37 -6.10 16.71
CA THR A 69 25.66 -6.50 16.15
C THR A 69 26.65 -6.83 17.26
N ILE A 70 26.75 -5.98 18.30
CA ILE A 70 27.59 -6.23 19.47
C ILE A 70 27.15 -7.53 20.17
N ASN A 71 25.86 -7.71 20.41
CA ASN A 71 25.30 -8.92 21.03
C ASN A 71 25.55 -10.16 20.16
N ARG A 72 25.47 -10.03 18.83
CA ARG A 72 25.81 -11.10 17.89
C ARG A 72 27.28 -11.47 17.98
N LEU A 73 28.19 -10.50 18.11
CA LEU A 73 29.61 -10.75 18.29
C LEU A 73 29.90 -11.34 19.67
N LEU A 74 29.38 -10.77 20.76
CA LEU A 74 29.56 -11.27 22.12
C LEU A 74 29.01 -12.69 22.29
N LYS A 75 27.81 -12.98 21.76
CA LYS A 75 27.21 -14.32 21.84
C LYS A 75 27.86 -15.34 20.90
N LYS A 76 28.35 -14.94 19.71
CA LYS A 76 29.00 -15.86 18.76
C LYS A 76 30.48 -16.12 19.05
N GLN A 77 31.19 -15.18 19.68
CA GLN A 77 32.62 -15.33 19.98
C GLN A 77 32.88 -16.36 21.10
N ALA A 78 31.91 -16.61 22.00
CA ALA A 78 32.13 -17.42 23.19
C ALA A 78 32.01 -18.96 22.99
N GLY A 79 31.82 -19.46 21.77
CA GLY A 79 31.48 -20.88 21.59
C GLY A 79 31.96 -21.53 20.30
N LYS A 80 33.27 -21.62 20.05
CA LYS A 80 33.84 -22.65 19.14
C LYS A 80 35.25 -23.08 19.58
N ARG A 81 35.29 -23.90 20.64
CA ARG A 81 36.22 -25.04 20.69
C ARG A 81 35.38 -26.31 20.69
N LYS A 82 34.97 -26.81 19.52
CA LYS A 82 34.61 -28.21 19.36
C LYS A 82 35.15 -28.72 18.03
N LYS A 83 36.00 -29.73 18.17
CA LYS A 83 36.74 -30.46 17.15
C LYS A 83 35.75 -31.26 16.30
N GLY A 84 35.84 -31.12 14.97
CA GLY A 84 35.26 -32.04 13.98
C GLY A 84 33.82 -31.75 13.55
N ALA A 85 33.66 -31.23 12.34
CA ALA A 85 32.94 -31.88 11.23
C ALA A 85 32.64 -30.83 10.13
N GLN A 86 33.27 -31.06 8.97
CA GLN A 86 32.92 -30.62 7.61
C GLN A 86 32.50 -29.16 7.41
N ASP A 87 33.44 -28.38 6.88
CA ASP A 87 33.21 -27.10 6.24
C ASP A 87 32.81 -27.33 4.78
N ASP A 88 31.57 -26.98 4.44
CA ASP A 88 31.10 -26.76 3.06
C ASP A 88 31.52 -25.34 2.63
N ASP A 89 32.46 -25.31 1.69
CA ASP A 89 32.40 -24.66 0.37
C ASP A 89 31.67 -23.29 0.18
N GLU A 90 32.45 -22.35 -0.38
CA GLU A 90 32.10 -21.18 -1.24
C GLU A 90 31.14 -20.10 -0.70
N GLY A 91 31.45 -18.79 -0.66
CA GLY A 91 32.39 -17.95 -1.39
C GLY A 91 31.69 -16.60 -1.65
N GLY A 92 32.37 -15.44 -1.50
CA GLY A 92 31.77 -14.16 -1.90
C GLY A 92 32.32 -12.86 -1.29
N GLU A 93 33.60 -12.57 -1.57
CA GLU A 93 34.17 -11.26 -1.94
C GLU A 93 33.74 -9.96 -1.22
N ASP A 94 34.63 -9.46 -0.36
CA ASP A 94 34.59 -8.15 0.29
C ASP A 94 35.37 -7.12 -0.57
N THR A 95 34.67 -6.41 -1.47
CA THR A 95 35.27 -5.30 -2.21
C THR A 95 35.22 -4.01 -1.39
N LYS A 96 36.37 -3.64 -0.82
CA LYS A 96 36.67 -2.27 -0.36
C LYS A 96 36.61 -1.27 -1.52
N LYS A 97 36.14 -0.06 -1.20
CA LYS A 97 36.36 1.30 -1.77
C LYS A 97 35.04 2.09 -1.60
N ASN A 98 34.95 3.33 -1.15
CA ASN A 98 35.89 4.37 -0.74
C ASN A 98 35.12 5.34 0.18
N GLU A 99 35.85 6.05 1.01
CA GLU A 99 35.45 7.33 1.59
C GLU A 99 35.03 8.30 0.47
N ALA A 100 33.92 9.00 0.68
CA ALA A 100 33.53 10.18 -0.09
C ALA A 100 32.76 11.10 0.86
N ASP A 101 33.51 12.03 1.42
CA ASP A 101 33.21 13.46 1.54
C ASP A 101 31.77 13.88 1.90
N ASN A 102 31.70 14.54 3.06
CA ASN A 102 30.62 15.44 3.41
C ASN A 102 30.60 16.60 2.41
N ASP A 103 29.69 16.56 1.42
CA ASP A 103 29.29 17.75 0.69
C ASP A 103 27.88 18.15 1.10
N GLU A 104 27.84 19.12 2.01
CA GLU A 104 26.71 20.00 2.22
C GLU A 104 26.50 20.83 0.93
N ALA A 105 25.75 20.28 -0.02
CA ALA A 105 25.35 20.99 -1.23
C ALA A 105 23.83 20.84 -1.44
N THR A 106 23.10 21.79 -0.87
CA THR A 106 22.04 22.57 -1.54
C THR A 106 21.30 21.87 -2.68
N ILE A 107 20.03 21.51 -2.41
CA ILE A 107 18.91 21.32 -3.36
C ILE A 107 19.31 21.49 -4.84
N THR A 108 19.71 20.40 -5.49
CA THR A 108 19.81 20.38 -6.96
C THR A 108 19.33 19.03 -7.48
N ARG A 109 18.05 19.04 -7.90
CA ARG A 109 17.40 18.15 -8.89
C ARG A 109 18.03 16.77 -9.09
N ASN A 110 17.33 15.73 -8.63
CA ASN A 110 17.53 14.34 -9.09
C ASN A 110 17.57 14.30 -10.63
N ARG A 111 18.78 14.32 -11.19
CA ARG A 111 19.04 14.12 -12.61
C ARG A 111 19.51 12.69 -12.75
N TYR A 112 18.60 11.79 -13.12
CA TYR A 112 18.95 10.41 -13.45
C TYR A 112 20.00 10.43 -14.57
N MET A 113 21.26 10.08 -14.28
CA MET A 113 22.28 9.83 -15.29
C MET A 113 22.02 8.43 -15.87
N THR A 114 21.32 8.38 -17.01
CA THR A 114 21.30 7.18 -17.85
C THR A 114 22.45 7.27 -18.87
N PRO A 115 23.27 6.22 -19.06
CA PRO A 115 24.30 6.19 -20.11
C PRO A 115 23.69 6.53 -21.47
N THR A 116 24.22 7.56 -22.12
CA THR A 116 23.65 8.21 -23.31
C THR A 116 23.76 7.39 -24.61
N SER A 117 24.26 6.16 -24.57
CA SER A 117 24.60 5.41 -25.79
C SER A 117 23.51 4.48 -26.31
N TYR A 118 22.49 4.09 -25.53
CA TYR A 118 21.50 3.13 -26.00
C TYR A 118 20.07 3.61 -25.74
N LEU A 119 19.45 4.14 -26.81
CA LEU A 119 18.02 4.44 -26.96
C LEU A 119 17.36 5.18 -25.80
N ARG A 120 17.45 6.52 -25.83
CA ARG A 120 16.52 7.40 -25.14
C ARG A 120 15.15 7.29 -25.79
N LYS A 121 14.34 6.29 -25.42
CA LYS A 121 12.92 6.28 -25.76
C LYS A 121 12.33 7.62 -25.27
N PRO A 122 11.66 8.39 -26.12
CA PRO A 122 11.07 9.65 -25.67
C PRO A 122 10.11 9.34 -24.53
N ILE A 123 10.18 10.13 -23.45
CA ILE A 123 9.20 10.09 -22.38
C ILE A 123 7.92 10.67 -22.99
N ILE A 124 7.04 9.80 -23.46
CA ILE A 124 5.70 10.20 -23.88
C ILE A 124 4.90 10.37 -22.57
N PRO A 125 4.38 11.57 -22.25
CA PRO A 125 3.53 11.74 -21.09
C PRO A 125 2.33 10.80 -21.24
N LEU A 126 2.16 9.91 -20.28
CA LEU A 126 1.03 8.98 -20.26
C LEU A 126 -0.24 9.82 -20.13
N LYS A 127 -1.01 9.95 -21.21
CA LYS A 127 -2.32 10.61 -21.15
C LYS A 127 -3.18 9.75 -20.23
N GLU A 128 -3.49 10.29 -19.06
CA GLU A 128 -4.39 9.62 -18.12
C GLU A 128 -5.72 9.37 -18.86
N PRO A 129 -6.13 8.10 -19.03
CA PRO A 129 -7.42 7.82 -19.63
C PRO A 129 -8.49 8.42 -18.72
N ALA A 130 -9.41 9.19 -19.29
CA ALA A 130 -10.55 9.72 -18.55
C ALA A 130 -11.34 8.52 -17.97
N TYR A 131 -11.28 8.35 -16.65
CA TYR A 131 -11.96 7.26 -15.96
C TYR A 131 -13.32 7.73 -15.42
N PRO A 132 -14.40 6.94 -15.61
CA PRO A 132 -14.47 5.71 -16.38
C PRO A 132 -14.53 5.97 -17.89
N ALA A 133 -13.99 5.06 -18.70
CA ALA A 133 -14.08 5.14 -20.15
C ALA A 133 -15.54 5.28 -20.61
N ALA A 134 -15.80 6.17 -21.57
CA ALA A 134 -17.14 6.36 -22.12
C ALA A 134 -17.67 5.05 -22.70
N ARG A 135 -18.85 4.62 -22.24
CA ARG A 135 -19.52 3.42 -22.77
C ARG A 135 -20.12 3.74 -24.14
N GLY A 136 -19.90 2.85 -25.11
CA GLY A 136 -20.48 2.94 -26.44
C GLY A 136 -22.00 2.70 -26.47
N LYS A 137 -22.57 2.69 -27.68
CA LYS A 137 -24.00 2.47 -27.92
C LYS A 137 -24.39 0.98 -27.94
N CYS A 138 -25.68 0.71 -27.81
CA CYS A 138 -26.30 -0.60 -27.92
C CYS A 138 -26.18 -1.17 -29.35
N SER A 139 -26.11 -2.50 -29.49
CA SER A 139 -25.98 -3.18 -30.80
C SER A 139 -27.32 -3.43 -31.52
N VAL A 140 -28.45 -3.08 -30.89
CA VAL A 140 -29.79 -3.26 -31.49
C VAL A 140 -30.04 -2.15 -32.51
N THR A 141 -30.57 -2.51 -33.67
CA THR A 141 -31.03 -1.56 -34.69
C THR A 141 -32.07 -0.65 -34.05
N GLU A 142 -31.84 0.67 -34.05
CA GLU A 142 -32.67 1.71 -33.40
C GLU A 142 -32.49 1.88 -31.88
N CYS A 143 -31.32 1.58 -31.30
CA CYS A 143 -31.04 1.88 -29.91
C CYS A 143 -29.76 2.70 -29.68
N ASP A 144 -29.91 3.98 -29.32
CA ASP A 144 -28.80 4.90 -29.00
C ASP A 144 -28.39 4.90 -27.52
N GLN A 145 -28.99 4.05 -26.68
CA GLN A 145 -28.67 3.99 -25.27
C GLN A 145 -27.27 3.40 -25.03
N GLN A 146 -26.59 3.91 -24.01
CA GLN A 146 -25.32 3.34 -23.56
C GLN A 146 -25.49 1.88 -23.15
N TRP A 147 -24.57 1.02 -23.58
CA TRP A 147 -24.66 -0.40 -23.24
C TRP A 147 -24.33 -0.65 -21.75
N LYS A 148 -25.04 -1.61 -21.16
CA LYS A 148 -24.85 -2.05 -19.78
C LYS A 148 -24.48 -3.52 -19.69
N TYR A 149 -25.00 -4.34 -20.60
CA TYR A 149 -24.82 -5.78 -20.61
C TYR A 149 -24.09 -6.22 -21.88
N ARG A 150 -23.38 -7.34 -21.79
CA ARG A 150 -22.74 -8.00 -22.94
C ARG A 150 -23.15 -9.46 -22.94
N GLY A 151 -23.66 -9.93 -24.07
CA GLY A 151 -24.04 -11.34 -24.23
C GLY A 151 -22.82 -12.22 -24.33
N ILE A 152 -22.85 -13.38 -23.67
CA ILE A 152 -21.74 -14.34 -23.69
C ILE A 152 -21.72 -15.08 -25.03
N LYS A 153 -22.90 -15.48 -25.52
CA LYS A 153 -23.08 -16.23 -26.77
C LYS A 153 -22.85 -15.34 -28.00
N SER A 154 -23.53 -14.21 -28.05
CA SER A 154 -23.52 -13.29 -29.19
C SER A 154 -22.33 -12.32 -29.19
N LYS A 155 -21.63 -12.14 -28.06
CA LYS A 155 -20.58 -11.13 -27.81
C LYS A 155 -20.99 -9.67 -28.10
N LYS A 156 -22.25 -9.44 -28.45
CA LYS A 156 -22.89 -8.15 -28.74
C LYS A 156 -23.28 -7.46 -27.43
N VAL A 157 -23.31 -6.13 -27.48
CA VAL A 157 -23.61 -5.28 -26.33
C VAL A 157 -25.06 -4.79 -26.36
N ALA A 158 -25.67 -4.69 -25.18
CA ALA A 158 -27.07 -4.31 -25.01
C ALA A 158 -27.24 -3.29 -23.87
N CYS A 159 -28.20 -2.37 -24.01
CA CYS A 159 -28.56 -1.41 -22.95
C CYS A 159 -29.33 -2.06 -21.79
N GLY A 160 -30.15 -3.08 -22.07
CA GLY A 160 -31.00 -3.76 -21.08
C GLY A 160 -31.32 -5.20 -21.44
N LEU A 161 -31.95 -5.92 -20.50
CA LEU A 161 -32.25 -7.35 -20.63
C LEU A 161 -33.16 -7.67 -21.83
N LYS A 162 -34.09 -6.77 -22.20
CA LYS A 162 -34.94 -6.95 -23.40
C LYS A 162 -34.11 -6.98 -24.67
N HIS A 163 -33.18 -6.05 -24.82
CA HIS A 163 -32.29 -5.96 -25.98
C HIS A 163 -31.27 -7.10 -26.00
N LEU A 164 -30.79 -7.53 -24.83
CA LEU A 164 -29.93 -8.69 -24.72
C LEU A 164 -30.65 -9.96 -25.18
N LYS A 165 -31.89 -10.18 -24.75
CA LYS A 165 -32.71 -11.33 -25.17
C LYS A 165 -33.02 -11.29 -26.66
N MET A 166 -33.35 -10.14 -27.24
CA MET A 166 -33.56 -10.02 -28.69
C MET A 166 -32.30 -10.36 -29.48
N ILE A 167 -31.14 -9.90 -29.01
CA ILE A 167 -29.83 -10.22 -29.59
C ILE A 167 -29.51 -11.72 -29.45
N GLU A 168 -29.82 -12.34 -28.31
CA GLU A 168 -29.55 -13.76 -28.06
C GLU A 168 -30.56 -14.70 -28.72
N ALA A 169 -31.79 -14.24 -29.01
CA ALA A 169 -32.81 -15.00 -29.73
C ALA A 169 -32.55 -15.07 -31.24
N GLY A 170 -31.80 -14.11 -31.79
CA GLY A 170 -31.41 -14.07 -33.20
C GLY A 170 -30.01 -14.63 -33.48
N VAL A 171 -29.42 -15.39 -32.56
CA VAL A 171 -28.07 -15.99 -32.65
C VAL A 171 -28.16 -17.50 -32.51
#